data_AF-A0AAW1MEB5-F1
#
_entry.id   AF-A0AAW1MEB5-F1
#
_cell.length_a   1.000
_cell.length_b   1.000
_cell.length_c   1.000
_cell.angle_alpha   90.00
_cell.angle_beta   90.00
_cell.angle_gamma   90.00
#
_symmetry.space_group_name_H-M   'P 1'
#
loop_
_entity.id
_entity.type
_entity.pdbx_description
1 polymer ?
#
loop_
_entity_poly.entity_id
_entity_poly.type
_entity_poly.pdbx_seq_one_letter_code
_entity_poly.pdbx_strand_id
1 'polypeptide(L)'
;MESKKRPRKGISLETKIAILDCLARGEGPTAIGKRFSLGESTVRAIKKNEDAIRKSVVNGTKIKCQANTIFQRCFIRTNGTSAHNLD
;
A
#
# COMPACT_ATOMS: atom_id res chain seq x y z
N MET A 1 -6.43 6.98 31.18
CA MET A 1 -6.33 7.78 29.94
C MET A 1 -6.99 6.98 28.82
N GLU A 2 -8.19 7.36 28.40
CA GLU A 2 -8.91 6.67 27.31
C GLU A 2 -8.19 6.95 25.98
N SER A 3 -7.52 5.94 25.43
CA SER A 3 -6.82 6.04 24.15
C SER A 3 -7.84 5.95 23.02
N LYS A 4 -8.42 7.08 22.60
CA LYS A 4 -9.41 7.12 21.50
C LYS A 4 -8.78 6.58 20.21
N LYS A 5 -9.02 5.30 19.91
CA LYS A 5 -8.56 4.63 18.69
C LYS A 5 -9.17 5.35 17.50
N ARG A 6 -8.34 6.09 16.75
CA ARG A 6 -8.79 6.75 15.52
C ARG A 6 -9.18 5.68 14.50
N PRO A 7 -10.37 5.77 13.87
CA PRO A 7 -10.73 4.85 12.81
C PRO A 7 -9.70 4.93 11.69
N ARG A 8 -9.25 3.77 11.20
CA ARG A 8 -8.30 3.71 10.09
C ARG A 8 -8.99 4.21 8.83
N LYS A 9 -8.43 5.24 8.18
CA LYS A 9 -8.85 5.64 6.84
C LYS A 9 -8.44 4.55 5.84
N GLY A 10 -9.41 3.97 5.16
CA GLY A 10 -9.14 3.10 4.00
C GLY A 10 -8.57 3.94 2.87
N ILE A 11 -7.44 3.52 2.31
CA ILE A 11 -6.79 4.19 1.17
C ILE A 11 -7.00 3.32 -0.05
N SER A 12 -7.54 3.90 -1.12
CA SER A 12 -7.77 3.21 -2.40
C SER A 12 -6.45 2.82 -3.06
N LEU A 13 -6.52 1.87 -4.00
CA LEU A 13 -5.35 1.39 -4.73
C LEU A 13 -4.75 2.50 -5.61
N GLU A 14 -5.59 3.28 -6.28
CA GLU A 14 -5.18 4.43 -7.11
C GLU A 14 -4.36 5.46 -6.33
N THR A 15 -4.82 5.83 -5.12
CA THR A 15 -4.10 6.79 -4.27
C THR A 15 -2.74 6.24 -3.85
N LYS A 16 -2.61 4.92 -3.62
CA LYS A 16 -1.31 4.31 -3.32
C LYS A 16 -0.35 4.40 -4.51
N ILE A 17 -0.84 4.23 -5.74
CA ILE A 17 -0.02 4.39 -6.96
C ILE A 17 0.43 5.83 -7.11
N ALA A 18 -0.48 6.80 -6.99
CA ALA A 18 -0.14 8.22 -7.07
C ALA A 18 0.93 8.62 -6.04
N ILE A 19 0.87 8.06 -4.82
CA ILE A 19 1.91 8.25 -3.80
C ILE A 19 3.25 7.67 -4.24
N LEU A 20 3.27 6.48 -4.85
CA LEU A 20 4.50 5.87 -5.37
C LEU A 20 5.09 6.71 -6.51
N ASP A 21 4.27 7.25 -7.40
CA ASP A 21 4.72 8.12 -8.50
C ASP A 21 5.32 9.43 -7.96
N CYS A 22 4.72 10.05 -6.94
CA CYS A 22 5.29 11.20 -6.25
C CYS A 22 6.65 10.87 -5.60
N LEU A 23 6.76 9.71 -4.97
CA LEU A 23 8.02 9.24 -4.38
C LEU A 23 9.08 8.97 -5.45
N ALA A 24 8.71 8.41 -6.60
CA ALA A 24 9.60 8.16 -7.73
C ALA A 24 10.11 9.46 -8.36
N ARG A 25 9.27 10.51 -8.39
CA ARG A 25 9.65 11.87 -8.77
C ARG A 25 10.57 12.59 -7.77
N GLY A 26 10.86 11.97 -6.62
CA GLY A 26 11.72 12.54 -5.58
C GLY A 26 11.00 13.46 -4.59
N GLU A 27 9.66 13.47 -4.54
CA GLU A 27 8.95 14.21 -3.51
C GLU A 27 9.16 13.58 -2.12
N GLY A 28 9.39 14.41 -1.11
CA GLY A 28 9.63 13.97 0.26
C GLY A 28 8.38 13.37 0.93
N PRO A 29 8.54 12.34 1.78
CA PRO A 29 7.40 11.63 2.38
C PRO A 29 6.54 12.51 3.29
N THR A 30 7.12 13.55 3.89
CA THR A 30 6.41 14.54 4.71
C THR A 30 5.49 15.44 3.84
N ALA A 31 5.96 15.88 2.68
CA ALA A 31 5.19 16.72 1.77
C ALA A 31 4.01 15.93 1.15
N ILE A 32 4.28 14.69 0.74
CA ILE A 32 3.25 13.76 0.25
C ILE A 32 2.24 13.45 1.35
N GLY A 33 2.70 13.18 2.59
CA GLY A 33 1.82 12.95 3.73
C GLY A 33 0.85 14.11 3.95
N LYS A 34 1.32 15.37 3.86
CA LYS A 34 0.45 16.55 3.94
C LYS A 34 -0.55 16.61 2.80
N ARG A 35 -0.12 16.43 1.54
CA ARG A 35 -0.99 16.47 0.36
C ARG A 35 -2.14 15.46 0.43
N PHE A 36 -1.85 14.24 0.88
CA PHE A 36 -2.83 13.16 0.95
C PHE A 36 -3.49 13.02 2.35
N SER A 37 -3.18 13.91 3.30
CA SER A 37 -3.62 13.83 4.70
C SER A 37 -3.30 12.46 5.35
N LEU A 38 -2.12 11.93 5.07
CA LEU A 38 -1.59 10.68 5.58
C LEU A 38 -0.41 10.91 6.52
N GLY A 39 -0.27 10.03 7.51
CA GLY A 39 0.92 10.01 8.35
C GLY A 39 2.16 9.59 7.54
N GLU A 40 3.31 10.17 7.85
CA GLU A 40 4.57 9.82 7.18
C GLU A 40 4.90 8.33 7.31
N SER A 41 4.58 7.72 8.46
CA SER A 41 4.70 6.28 8.69
C SER A 41 3.88 5.46 7.68
N THR A 42 2.68 5.93 7.31
CA THR A 42 1.86 5.32 6.27
C THR A 42 2.49 5.44 4.89
N VAL A 43 3.04 6.62 4.54
CA VAL A 43 3.74 6.83 3.27
C VAL A 43 4.94 5.89 3.13
N ARG A 44 5.73 5.75 4.20
CA ARG A 44 6.85 4.80 4.24
C ARG A 44 6.39 3.34 4.12
N ALA A 45 5.27 2.98 4.77
CA ALA A 45 4.70 1.64 4.66
C ALA A 45 4.18 1.34 3.24
N ILE A 46 3.60 2.34 2.55
CA ILE A 46 3.20 2.23 1.15
C ILE A 46 4.42 1.96 0.27
N LYS A 47 5.51 2.72 0.44
CA LYS A 47 6.77 2.49 -0.29
C LYS A 47 7.34 1.09 -0.06
N LYS A 48 7.32 0.60 1.17
CA LYS A 48 7.78 -0.78 1.50
C LYS A 48 6.96 -1.86 0.79
N ASN A 49 5.69 -1.58 0.50
CA ASN A 49 4.76 -2.52 -0.14
C ASN A 49 4.58 -2.25 -1.63
N GLU A 50 5.47 -1.47 -2.25
CA GLU A 50 5.38 -1.03 -3.65
C GLU A 50 5.14 -2.20 -4.61
N ASP A 51 5.96 -3.26 -4.52
CA ASP A 51 5.83 -4.43 -5.40
C ASP A 51 4.48 -5.14 -5.25
N ALA A 52 4.00 -5.27 -4.00
CA ALA A 52 2.71 -5.88 -3.72
C ALA A 52 1.55 -5.02 -4.27
N ILE A 53 1.67 -3.69 -4.18
CA ILE A 53 0.70 -2.75 -4.73
C ILE A 53 0.69 -2.86 -6.26
N ARG A 54 1.86 -2.82 -6.92
CA ARG A 54 1.98 -2.96 -8.38
C ARG A 54 1.42 -4.29 -8.88
N LYS A 55 1.75 -5.40 -8.21
CA LYS A 55 1.15 -6.72 -8.50
C LYS A 55 -0.37 -6.70 -8.31
N SER A 56 -0.87 -6.08 -7.24
CA SER A 56 -2.31 -5.97 -6.99
C SER A 56 -3.03 -5.15 -8.06
N VAL A 57 -2.38 -4.17 -8.70
CA VAL A 57 -2.96 -3.43 -9.83
C VAL A 57 -3.12 -4.34 -11.05
N VAL A 58 -2.06 -5.07 -11.40
CA VAL A 58 -2.06 -6.02 -12.53
C VAL A 58 -3.07 -7.15 -12.31
N ASN A 59 -3.19 -7.64 -11.08
CA ASN A 59 -4.16 -8.68 -10.72
C ASN A 59 -5.59 -8.12 -10.61
N GLY A 60 -5.77 -6.91 -10.09
CA GLY A 60 -7.05 -6.22 -9.98
C GLY A 60 -7.67 -5.91 -11.35
N THR A 61 -6.84 -5.70 -12.38
CA THR A 61 -7.31 -5.57 -13.77
C THR A 61 -7.83 -6.89 -14.38
N LYS A 62 -7.51 -8.06 -13.79
CA LYS A 62 -8.03 -9.36 -14.26
C LYS A 62 -9.43 -9.70 -13.75
N ILE A 63 -10.06 -8.85 -12.94
CA ILE A 63 -11.44 -9.05 -12.48
C ILE A 63 -12.27 -7.81 -12.83
N LYS A 64 -12.58 -7.65 -14.12
CA LYS A 64 -13.86 -7.08 -14.51
C LYS A 64 -14.80 -8.23 -14.85
N CYS A 65 -15.26 -8.94 -13.82
CA CYS A 65 -16.54 -9.65 -13.83
C CYS A 65 -16.90 -10.08 -12.39
N GLN A 66 -18.07 -9.58 -11.98
CA GLN A 66 -19.00 -10.08 -10.96
C GLN A 66 -18.77 -9.82 -9.45
N ALA A 67 -19.74 -9.05 -8.95
CA ALA A 67 -20.54 -9.28 -7.75
C ALA A 67 -19.85 -9.15 -6.37
N ASN A 68 -20.15 -8.01 -5.74
CA ASN A 68 -20.50 -7.82 -4.33
C ASN A 68 -20.28 -9.03 -3.39
N THR A 69 -19.15 -9.05 -2.68
CA THR A 69 -19.11 -9.59 -1.32
C THR A 69 -18.09 -8.85 -0.46
N ILE A 70 -18.58 -8.33 0.65
CA ILE A 70 -17.88 -8.13 1.93
C ILE A 70 -16.90 -9.28 2.11
N PHE A 71 -15.58 -9.07 2.05
CA PHE A 71 -14.48 -9.90 2.60
C PHE A 71 -13.20 -9.69 1.78
N GLN A 72 -12.35 -8.74 2.20
CA GLN A 72 -10.91 -8.87 1.95
C GLN A 72 -10.16 -8.85 3.28
N ARG A 73 -10.52 -9.82 4.12
CA ARG A 73 -9.78 -10.25 5.31
C ARG A 73 -9.33 -11.69 5.10
N CYS A 74 -8.23 -11.86 4.38
CA CYS A 74 -7.26 -12.98 4.47
C CYS A 74 -6.09 -12.60 3.54
N PHE A 75 -4.92 -12.28 4.08
CA PHE A 75 -3.92 -13.26 4.49
C PHE A 75 -3.45 -14.10 3.31
N ILE A 76 -2.37 -13.65 2.66
CA ILE A 76 -1.28 -14.56 2.31
C ILE A 76 0.02 -13.82 2.58
N ARG A 77 0.57 -14.04 3.77
CA ARG A 77 1.98 -13.80 4.07
C ARG A 77 2.74 -14.97 3.47
N THR A 78 3.22 -14.83 2.23
CA THR A 78 4.23 -15.75 1.71
C THR A 78 5.60 -15.26 2.19
N ASN A 79 6.17 -16.01 3.13
CA ASN A 79 7.60 -15.94 3.39
C ASN A 79 8.31 -16.48 2.14
N GLY A 80 9.28 -15.73 1.63
CA GLY A 80 10.16 -16.14 0.53
C GLY A 80 11.54 -15.58 0.79
N THR A 81 12.24 -16.18 1.76
CA THR A 81 13.70 -16.12 1.85
C THR A 81 14.30 -16.63 0.55
N SER A 82 15.09 -15.82 -0.13
CA SER A 82 16.10 -16.33 -1.06
C SER A 82 17.40 -15.62 -0.75
N ALA A 83 18.19 -16.28 0.10
CA ALA A 83 19.60 -16.00 0.24
C ALA A 83 20.28 -16.49 -1.05
N HIS A 84 20.78 -15.56 -1.85
CA HIS A 84 21.83 -15.88 -2.82
C HIS A 84 23.15 -15.41 -2.21
N ASN A 85 23.87 -16.36 -1.61
CA ASN A 85 25.31 -16.29 -1.51
C ASN A 85 25.88 -16.32 -2.93
N LEU A 86 26.79 -15.41 -3.25
CA LEU A 86 27.80 -15.61 -4.27
C LEU A 86 29.10 -15.02 -3.71
N ASP A 87 30.15 -15.86 -3.75
CA ASP A 87 31.55 -15.69 -3.34
C ASP A 87 32.10 -14.28 -3.15
#